data_AF-A0A1Q7CKS3-F1
#
_entry.id   AF-A0A1Q7CKS3-F1
#
_cell.length_a   1.000
_cell.length_b   1.000
_cell.length_c   1.000
_cell.angle_alpha   90.00
_cell.angle_beta   90.00
_cell.angle_gamma   90.00
#
_symmetry.space_group_name_H-M   'P 1'
#
loop_
_entity.id
_entity.type
_entity.pdbx_description
1 polymer ?
#
loop_
_entity_poly.entity_id
_entity_poly.type
_entity_poly.pdbx_seq_one_letter_code
_entity_poly.pdbx_strand_id
1 'polypeptide(L)'
;MSQIMNATSKRVVTFLGVILWASMALHSPSTAQTTRGADVAVVVNSETPVTDLSLSEVRKVLLGERQYWNSKLPVVLLIRAPAARERDVVLRVIYQMSEAQFKQYWVAKIFRAEAASPPRIVYSNDMQYELLTALPGSIAFVDSRNIRPGVKVLRVDGHMPGEKDYPLR
;
A
#
# COMPACT_ATOMS: atom_id res chain seq x y z
N MET A 1 -78.54 -6.96 47.46
CA MET A 1 -79.25 -5.67 47.33
C MET A 1 -78.21 -4.64 46.90
N SER A 2 -78.25 -3.94 45.78
CA SER A 2 -79.35 -3.59 44.87
C SER A 2 -78.75 -3.11 43.52
N GLN A 3 -79.44 -3.45 42.41
CA GLN A 3 -79.60 -2.70 41.13
C GLN A 3 -78.34 -2.20 40.39
N ILE A 4 -77.96 -2.68 39.19
CA ILE A 4 -78.64 -2.72 37.87
C ILE A 4 -78.85 -1.34 37.20
N MET A 5 -78.18 -1.20 36.03
CA MET A 5 -78.54 -0.50 34.77
C MET A 5 -78.35 1.01 34.57
N ASN A 6 -77.64 1.29 33.46
CA ASN A 6 -77.95 2.17 32.31
C ASN A 6 -78.22 3.67 32.61
N ALA A 7 -77.82 4.65 31.81
CA ALA A 7 -77.84 4.70 30.36
C ALA A 7 -77.12 5.98 29.84
N THR A 8 -76.65 5.93 28.58
CA THR A 8 -76.68 7.02 27.57
C THR A 8 -76.24 8.45 27.91
N SER A 9 -75.16 8.95 27.27
CA SER A 9 -75.29 9.84 26.11
C SER A 9 -73.93 10.39 25.61
N LYS A 10 -73.61 10.01 24.37
CA LYS A 10 -73.01 10.77 23.27
C LYS A 10 -72.21 12.07 23.53
N ARG A 11 -70.97 11.98 23.03
CA ARG A 11 -70.29 12.87 22.05
C ARG A 11 -69.36 13.97 22.57
N VAL A 12 -68.39 14.24 21.68
CA VAL A 12 -67.47 15.38 21.56
C VAL A 12 -66.13 15.12 22.27
N VAL A 13 -65.19 14.46 21.59
CA VAL A 13 -64.14 15.07 20.75
C VAL A 13 -63.32 16.09 21.52
N THR A 14 -62.18 15.63 22.05
CA THR A 14 -61.02 16.49 22.29
C THR A 14 -59.78 15.71 21.87
N PHE A 15 -59.19 16.16 20.76
CA PHE A 15 -57.86 15.79 20.29
C PHE A 15 -56.83 16.12 21.36
N LEU A 16 -56.03 15.15 21.80
CA LEU A 16 -54.70 15.44 22.35
C LEU A 16 -53.88 14.15 22.51
N GLY A 17 -52.73 14.15 21.85
CA GLY A 17 -51.52 13.54 22.40
C GLY A 17 -51.29 12.07 22.05
N VAL A 18 -50.39 11.87 21.09
CA VAL A 18 -49.17 11.04 21.16
C VAL A 18 -49.02 10.28 19.84
N ILE A 19 -48.28 10.92 18.92
CA ILE A 19 -47.69 10.25 17.77
C ILE A 19 -46.49 9.45 18.30
N LEU A 20 -46.71 8.18 18.66
CA LEU A 20 -45.62 7.24 18.92
C LEU A 20 -45.14 6.71 17.57
N TRP A 21 -44.23 7.48 16.98
CA TRP A 21 -43.49 7.16 15.77
C TRP A 21 -42.52 6.02 16.12
N ALA A 22 -42.93 4.78 15.88
CA ALA A 22 -42.03 3.63 15.96
C ALA A 22 -41.11 3.62 14.73
N SER A 23 -40.19 4.57 14.66
CA SER A 23 -39.08 4.58 13.72
C SER A 23 -38.09 3.50 14.17
N MET A 24 -38.36 2.25 13.79
CA MET A 24 -37.38 1.17 13.92
C MET A 24 -36.27 1.49 12.92
N ALA A 25 -35.26 2.21 13.41
CA ALA A 25 -34.09 2.58 12.64
C ALA A 25 -33.41 1.30 12.13
N LEU A 26 -33.54 1.06 10.83
CA LEU A 26 -32.67 0.17 10.06
C LEU A 26 -31.24 0.70 10.20
N HIS A 27 -30.54 0.25 11.24
CA HIS A 27 -29.11 0.44 11.34
C HIS A 27 -28.49 -0.54 10.35
N SER A 28 -28.33 -0.10 9.10
CA SER A 28 -27.43 -0.76 8.16
C SER A 28 -26.05 -0.80 8.81
N PRO A 29 -25.45 -1.96 9.07
CA PRO A 29 -24.06 -2.00 9.46
C PRO A 29 -23.26 -1.45 8.27
N SER A 30 -22.80 -0.21 8.38
CA SER A 30 -21.75 0.31 7.51
C SER A 30 -20.52 -0.54 7.77
N THR A 31 -20.31 -1.56 6.93
CA THR A 31 -19.01 -2.22 6.85
C THR A 31 -18.01 -1.14 6.49
N ALA A 32 -17.20 -0.72 7.47
CA ALA A 32 -16.03 0.08 7.22
C ALA A 32 -15.14 -0.73 6.28
N GLN A 33 -15.20 -0.45 4.98
CA GLN A 33 -14.18 -0.90 4.05
C GLN A 33 -12.89 -0.21 4.50
N THR A 34 -12.06 -0.93 5.26
CA THR A 34 -10.64 -0.60 5.29
C THR A 34 -10.19 -0.71 3.84
N THR A 35 -10.05 0.42 3.17
CA THR A 35 -9.42 0.48 1.85
C THR A 35 -8.02 -0.08 2.04
N ARG A 36 -7.84 -1.39 1.78
CA ARG A 36 -6.50 -1.95 1.66
C ARG A 36 -5.83 -1.10 0.59
N GLY A 37 -4.76 -0.40 0.95
CA GLY A 37 -3.95 0.29 -0.03
C GLY A 37 -3.55 -0.73 -1.10
N ALA A 38 -3.59 -0.33 -2.38
CA ALA A 38 -3.24 -1.23 -3.47
C ALA A 38 -1.80 -1.74 -3.31
N ASP A 39 -1.51 -2.96 -3.75
CA ASP A 39 -0.18 -3.56 -3.57
C ASP A 39 0.94 -2.64 -4.12
N VAL A 40 2.09 -2.63 -3.44
CA VAL A 40 3.28 -1.91 -3.89
C VAL A 40 4.11 -2.85 -4.75
N ALA A 41 4.08 -2.64 -6.06
CA ALA A 41 4.75 -3.48 -7.04
C ALA A 41 6.27 -3.26 -7.04
N VAL A 42 7.02 -4.34 -7.21
CA VAL A 42 8.45 -4.28 -7.58
C VAL A 42 8.55 -4.11 -9.09
N VAL A 43 9.13 -3.00 -9.52
CA VAL A 43 9.21 -2.61 -10.93
C VAL A 43 10.67 -2.42 -11.30
N VAL A 44 11.06 -2.92 -12.46
CA VAL A 44 12.40 -2.75 -13.02
C VAL A 44 12.33 -2.16 -14.43
N ASN A 45 13.47 -1.65 -14.90
CA ASN A 45 13.62 -1.36 -16.32
C ASN A 45 13.28 -2.59 -17.18
N SER A 46 12.64 -2.39 -18.34
CA SER A 46 12.15 -3.46 -19.22
C SER A 46 13.24 -4.43 -19.69
N GLU A 47 14.49 -4.00 -19.77
CA GLU A 47 15.62 -4.82 -20.24
C GLU A 47 16.29 -5.62 -19.11
N THR A 48 15.89 -5.41 -17.86
CA THR A 48 16.48 -6.12 -16.72
C THR A 48 16.24 -7.64 -16.85
N PRO A 49 17.28 -8.50 -16.78
CA PRO A 49 17.19 -9.92 -17.14
C PRO A 49 16.64 -10.79 -15.99
N VAL A 50 15.59 -10.33 -15.31
CA VAL A 50 14.86 -11.07 -14.29
C VAL A 50 13.37 -10.82 -14.45
N THR A 51 12.56 -11.80 -14.07
CA THR A 51 11.09 -11.73 -14.12
C THR A 51 10.45 -12.06 -12.77
N ASP A 52 11.22 -12.68 -11.87
CA ASP A 52 10.80 -13.12 -10.54
C ASP A 52 12.00 -13.06 -9.60
N LEU A 53 11.74 -12.73 -8.34
CA LEU A 53 12.69 -12.75 -7.24
C LEU A 53 11.94 -13.18 -5.98
N SER A 54 12.57 -13.98 -5.12
CA SER A 54 12.06 -14.14 -3.76
C SER A 54 12.11 -12.82 -2.98
N LEU A 55 11.28 -12.66 -1.96
CA LEU A 55 11.34 -11.49 -1.07
C LEU A 55 12.74 -11.34 -0.44
N SER A 56 13.41 -12.47 -0.16
CA SER A 56 14.78 -12.49 0.34
C SER A 56 15.79 -11.93 -0.66
N GLU A 57 15.62 -12.19 -1.96
CA GLU A 57 16.49 -11.65 -3.01
C GLU A 57 16.21 -10.17 -3.24
N VAL A 58 14.94 -9.73 -3.22
CA VAL A 58 14.59 -8.32 -3.22
C VAL A 58 15.27 -7.61 -2.05
N ARG A 59 15.26 -8.21 -0.85
CA ARG A 59 15.96 -7.68 0.32
C ARG A 59 17.47 -7.57 0.10
N LYS A 60 18.13 -8.58 -0.47
CA LYS A 60 19.58 -8.51 -0.80
C LYS A 60 19.90 -7.38 -1.77
N VAL A 61 19.04 -7.16 -2.77
CA VAL A 61 19.17 -6.03 -3.71
C VAL A 61 19.05 -4.71 -2.96
N LEU A 62 18.05 -4.56 -2.09
CA LEU A 62 17.81 -3.32 -1.33
C LEU A 62 18.85 -3.07 -0.25
N LEU A 63 19.43 -4.11 0.32
CA LEU A 63 20.54 -3.97 1.25
C LEU A 63 21.87 -3.70 0.53
N GLY A 64 21.91 -3.67 -0.81
CA GLY A 64 23.13 -3.46 -1.57
C GLY A 64 24.11 -4.64 -1.51
N GLU A 65 23.61 -5.84 -1.17
CA GLU A 65 24.38 -7.08 -1.20
C GLU A 65 24.47 -7.64 -2.63
N ARG A 66 23.38 -7.49 -3.40
CA ARG A 66 23.39 -7.68 -4.85
C ARG A 66 23.51 -6.32 -5.55
N GLN A 67 24.69 -6.03 -6.09
CA GLN A 67 24.98 -4.75 -6.76
C GLN A 67 24.92 -4.84 -8.29
N TYR A 68 24.77 -6.05 -8.84
CA TYR A 68 24.73 -6.30 -10.27
C TYR A 68 23.65 -7.33 -10.62
N TRP A 69 22.90 -7.07 -11.69
CA TRP A 69 21.97 -8.04 -12.27
C TRP A 69 22.72 -9.16 -13.00
N ASN A 70 23.78 -8.78 -13.71
CA ASN A 70 24.76 -9.64 -14.39
C ASN A 70 26.13 -8.92 -14.44
N SER A 71 27.14 -9.51 -15.06
CA SER A 71 28.52 -8.98 -15.09
C SER A 71 28.68 -7.55 -15.63
N LYS A 72 27.72 -7.03 -16.41
CA LYS A 72 27.80 -5.70 -17.06
C LYS A 72 26.66 -4.75 -16.71
N LEU A 73 25.69 -5.20 -15.91
CA LEU A 73 24.49 -4.43 -15.61
C LEU A 73 24.39 -4.16 -14.10
N PRO A 74 24.80 -2.97 -13.64
CA PRO A 74 24.68 -2.60 -12.23
C PRO A 74 23.21 -2.44 -11.83
N VAL A 75 22.94 -2.66 -10.55
CA VAL A 75 21.65 -2.34 -9.92
C VAL A 75 21.59 -0.85 -9.64
N VAL A 76 20.53 -0.18 -10.08
CA VAL A 76 20.23 1.21 -9.71
C VAL A 76 18.99 1.25 -8.82
N LEU A 77 19.17 1.46 -7.52
CA LEU A 77 18.06 1.54 -6.57
C LEU A 77 17.38 2.91 -6.64
N LEU A 78 16.08 2.94 -6.94
CA LEU A 78 15.24 4.13 -6.91
C LEU A 78 14.24 4.03 -5.75
N ILE A 79 14.34 4.93 -4.78
CA ILE A 79 13.47 4.95 -3.60
C ILE A 79 12.74 6.29 -3.52
N ARG A 80 11.44 6.27 -3.28
CA ARG A 80 10.65 7.51 -3.09
C ARG A 80 11.19 8.33 -1.90
N ALA A 81 10.97 9.64 -1.94
CA ALA A 81 11.23 10.54 -0.83
C ALA A 81 10.43 10.15 0.44
N PRO A 82 10.86 10.58 1.64
CA PRO A 82 10.12 10.39 2.89
C PRO A 82 8.62 10.75 2.78
N ALA A 83 7.78 10.05 3.55
CA ALA A 83 6.31 10.16 3.57
C ALA A 83 5.58 9.61 2.33
N ALA A 84 6.28 9.14 1.31
CA ALA A 84 5.65 8.36 0.24
C ALA A 84 5.26 6.97 0.76
N ARG A 85 4.02 6.53 0.48
CA ARG A 85 3.50 5.23 0.92
C ARG A 85 4.39 4.06 0.50
N GLU A 86 4.93 4.10 -0.72
CA GLU A 86 5.79 3.04 -1.24
C GLU A 86 7.07 2.92 -0.39
N ARG A 87 7.61 4.05 0.09
CA ARG A 87 8.76 4.06 0.98
C ARG A 87 8.40 3.44 2.34
N ASP A 88 7.24 3.76 2.89
CA ASP A 88 6.80 3.20 4.17
C ASP A 88 6.68 1.67 4.10
N VAL A 89 6.11 1.14 3.02
CA VAL A 89 6.02 -0.32 2.79
C VAL A 89 7.40 -0.93 2.64
N VAL A 90 8.29 -0.33 1.83
CA VAL A 90 9.66 -0.81 1.63
C VAL A 90 10.46 -0.84 2.93
N LEU A 91 10.39 0.23 3.72
CA LEU A 91 11.12 0.33 4.98
C LEU A 91 10.59 -0.66 6.03
N ARG A 92 9.26 -0.82 6.13
CA ARG A 92 8.63 -1.74 7.08
C ARG A 92 8.81 -3.21 6.71
N VAL A 93 8.54 -3.58 5.45
CA VAL A 93 8.49 -4.99 5.03
C VAL A 93 9.87 -5.49 4.62
N ILE A 94 10.60 -4.71 3.82
CA ILE A 94 11.83 -5.18 3.17
C ILE A 94 13.07 -4.84 3.98
N TYR A 95 13.24 -3.59 4.41
CA TYR A 95 14.39 -3.24 5.26
C TYR A 95 14.18 -3.66 6.71
N GLN A 96 12.95 -3.57 7.20
CA GLN A 96 12.60 -3.67 8.63
C GLN A 96 13.38 -2.62 9.45
N MET A 97 13.41 -1.39 8.95
CA MET A 97 14.14 -0.26 9.52
C MET A 97 13.23 0.96 9.60
N SER A 98 13.43 1.79 10.63
CA SER A 98 12.91 3.15 10.64
C SER A 98 13.64 4.03 9.61
N GLU A 99 13.09 5.22 9.33
CA GLU A 99 13.74 6.23 8.48
C GLU A 99 15.15 6.60 8.94
N ALA A 100 15.34 6.76 10.25
CA ALA A 100 16.65 7.08 10.83
C ALA A 100 17.64 5.92 10.63
N GLN A 101 17.21 4.68 10.89
CA GLN A 101 18.04 3.49 10.68
C GLN A 101 18.38 3.28 9.20
N PHE A 102 17.44 3.49 8.27
CA PHE A 102 17.72 3.43 6.84
C PHE A 102 18.79 4.44 6.42
N LYS A 103 18.71 5.69 6.89
CA LYS A 103 19.71 6.72 6.60
C LYS A 103 21.08 6.33 7.16
N GLN A 104 21.14 5.92 8.43
CA GLN A 104 22.37 5.48 9.09
C GLN A 104 22.97 4.25 8.40
N TYR A 105 22.14 3.29 8.01
CA TYR A 105 22.55 2.08 7.30
C TYR A 105 23.34 2.43 6.03
N TRP A 106 22.77 3.29 5.18
CA TRP A 106 23.42 3.67 3.92
C TRP A 106 24.64 4.55 4.12
N VAL A 107 24.63 5.49 5.07
CA VAL A 107 25.84 6.26 5.43
C VAL A 107 26.97 5.32 5.83
N ALA A 108 26.70 4.36 6.71
CA ALA A 108 27.70 3.43 7.19
C ALA A 108 28.19 2.48 6.08
N LYS A 109 27.30 2.01 5.21
CA LYS A 109 27.63 1.11 4.09
C LYS A 109 28.56 1.78 3.06
N ILE A 110 28.29 3.04 2.74
CA ILE A 110 29.15 3.84 1.84
C ILE A 110 30.49 4.14 2.51
N PHE A 111 30.50 4.53 3.78
CA PHE A 111 31.75 4.79 4.51
C PHE A 111 32.67 3.56 4.59
N ARG A 112 32.08 2.36 4.70
CA ARG A 112 32.82 1.08 4.67
C ARG A 112 33.15 0.57 3.27
N ALA A 113 32.82 1.33 2.21
CA ALA A 113 32.97 0.93 0.82
C ALA A 113 32.29 -0.41 0.46
N GLU A 114 31.25 -0.79 1.21
CA GLU A 114 30.49 -2.03 1.00
C GLU A 114 29.46 -1.90 -0.13
N ALA A 115 29.20 -0.67 -0.61
CA ALA A 115 28.36 -0.39 -1.76
C ALA A 115 28.90 0.80 -2.54
N ALA A 116 28.78 0.76 -3.87
CA ALA A 116 29.29 1.82 -4.75
C ALA A 116 28.49 3.14 -4.64
N SER A 117 27.18 3.05 -4.40
CA SER A 117 26.31 4.23 -4.28
C SER A 117 25.08 3.93 -3.42
N PRO A 118 24.55 4.93 -2.69
CA PRO A 118 23.28 4.78 -1.98
C PRO A 118 22.11 4.83 -2.98
N PRO A 119 20.89 4.48 -2.55
CA PRO A 119 19.70 4.61 -3.38
C PRO A 119 19.48 6.05 -3.82
N ARG A 120 19.05 6.22 -5.07
CA ARG A 120 18.63 7.52 -5.59
C ARG A 120 17.25 7.84 -5.04
N ILE A 121 17.15 8.98 -4.35
CA ILE A 121 15.89 9.47 -3.83
C ILE A 121 15.13 10.20 -4.94
N VAL A 122 13.91 9.77 -5.22
CA VAL A 122 13.03 10.38 -6.24
C VAL A 122 11.84 11.08 -5.58
N TYR A 123 11.45 12.24 -6.09
CA TYR A 123 10.51 13.14 -5.42
C TYR A 123 9.07 13.08 -5.97
N SER A 124 8.88 12.62 -7.20
CA SER A 124 7.56 12.33 -7.79
C SER A 124 7.48 10.94 -8.44
N ASN A 125 6.25 10.49 -8.70
CA ASN A 125 6.02 9.29 -9.50
C ASN A 125 6.53 9.48 -10.94
N ASP A 126 6.35 10.67 -11.51
CA ASP A 126 6.86 10.99 -12.85
C ASP A 126 8.38 10.85 -12.94
N MET A 127 9.12 11.42 -11.97
CA MET A 127 10.57 11.29 -11.89
C MET A 127 10.99 9.82 -11.72
N GLN A 128 10.27 9.05 -10.91
CA GLN A 128 10.55 7.62 -10.75
C GLN A 128 10.39 6.86 -12.07
N TYR A 129 9.34 7.17 -12.85
CA TYR A 129 9.10 6.56 -14.16
C TYR A 129 10.13 6.95 -15.21
N GLU A 130 10.48 8.23 -15.27
CA GLU A 130 11.51 8.73 -16.16
C GLU A 130 12.82 7.99 -15.90
N LEU A 131 13.24 7.87 -14.64
CA LEU A 131 14.47 7.15 -14.30
C LEU A 131 14.35 5.63 -14.47
N LEU A 132 13.20 5.02 -14.21
CA LEU A 132 12.97 3.58 -14.45
C LEU A 132 13.18 3.22 -15.92
N THR A 133 12.65 4.05 -16.82
CA THR A 133 12.74 3.83 -18.26
C THR A 133 14.10 4.21 -18.82
N ALA A 134 14.72 5.28 -18.33
CA ALA A 134 16.00 5.79 -18.84
C ALA A 134 17.24 5.07 -18.29
N LEU A 135 17.17 4.44 -17.11
CA LEU A 135 18.33 3.80 -16.48
C LEU A 135 18.22 2.27 -16.55
N PRO A 136 19.03 1.61 -17.40
CA PRO A 136 19.16 0.16 -17.39
C PRO A 136 19.54 -0.36 -16.00
N GLY A 137 18.96 -1.50 -15.62
CA GLY A 137 19.21 -2.10 -14.31
C GLY A 137 18.57 -1.37 -13.12
N SER A 138 17.71 -0.38 -13.37
CA SER A 138 16.95 0.25 -12.30
C SER A 138 15.88 -0.66 -11.72
N ILE A 139 15.66 -0.51 -10.41
CA ILE A 139 14.60 -1.14 -9.64
C ILE A 139 13.95 -0.09 -8.74
N ALA A 140 12.63 -0.15 -8.65
CA ALA A 140 11.79 0.79 -7.94
C ALA A 140 10.56 0.09 -7.36
N PHE A 141 9.86 0.83 -6.51
CA PHE A 141 8.62 0.39 -5.87
C PHE A 141 7.53 1.40 -6.19
N VAL A 142 6.42 0.92 -6.73
CA VAL A 142 5.35 1.75 -7.28
C VAL A 142 4.00 1.21 -6.80
N ASP A 143 3.07 2.08 -6.42
CA ASP A 143 1.66 1.69 -6.29
C ASP A 143 1.18 1.00 -7.58
N SER A 144 0.67 -0.22 -7.45
CA SER A 144 0.27 -1.07 -8.59
C SER A 144 -0.78 -0.44 -9.50
N ARG A 145 -1.58 0.51 -9.00
CA ARG A 145 -2.57 1.25 -9.80
C ARG A 145 -1.95 2.29 -10.71
N ASN A 146 -0.72 2.69 -10.43
CA ASN A 146 -0.01 3.75 -11.12
C ASN A 146 1.01 3.22 -12.14
N ILE A 147 1.02 1.91 -12.41
CA ILE A 147 1.94 1.26 -13.36
C ILE A 147 1.71 1.76 -14.78
N ARG A 148 2.75 2.30 -15.41
CA ARG A 148 2.74 2.79 -16.80
C ARG A 148 3.44 1.79 -17.73
N PRO A 149 3.14 1.79 -19.05
CA PRO A 149 3.89 1.00 -20.03
C PRO A 149 5.39 1.37 -20.07
N GLY A 150 6.23 0.49 -20.61
CA GLY A 150 7.67 0.72 -20.78
C GLY A 150 8.56 0.25 -19.62
N VAL A 151 7.97 -0.40 -18.61
CA VAL A 151 8.68 -1.01 -17.49
C VAL A 151 8.24 -2.46 -17.31
N LYS A 152 8.98 -3.23 -16.52
CA LYS A 152 8.67 -4.63 -16.22
C LYS A 152 8.33 -4.78 -14.75
N VAL A 153 7.16 -5.35 -14.48
CA VAL A 153 6.75 -5.73 -13.12
C VAL A 153 7.36 -7.09 -12.82
N LEU A 154 8.03 -7.20 -11.66
CA LEU A 154 8.55 -8.48 -11.19
C LEU A 154 7.51 -9.21 -10.35
N ARG A 155 7.49 -10.54 -10.50
CA ARG A 155 6.93 -11.41 -9.49
C ARG A 155 7.78 -11.33 -8.22
N VAL A 156 7.13 -11.45 -7.08
CA VAL A 156 7.80 -11.63 -5.80
C VAL A 156 7.32 -12.92 -5.18
N ASP A 157 8.24 -13.84 -4.91
CA ASP A 157 7.93 -15.22 -4.50
C ASP A 157 6.96 -15.92 -5.47
N GLY A 158 7.10 -15.68 -6.78
CA GLY A 158 6.19 -16.20 -7.80
C GLY A 158 4.88 -15.42 -7.98
N HIS A 159 4.59 -14.43 -7.14
CA HIS A 159 3.30 -13.74 -7.13
C HIS A 159 3.35 -12.35 -7.80
N MET A 160 2.32 -12.02 -8.56
CA MET A 160 2.09 -10.66 -9.08
C MET A 160 1.33 -9.78 -8.07
N PRO A 161 1.48 -8.44 -8.13
CA PRO A 161 0.61 -7.53 -7.39
C PRO A 161 -0.88 -7.84 -7.66
N GLY A 162 -1.69 -7.90 -6.60
CA GLY A 162 -3.10 -8.26 -6.62
C GLY A 162 -3.37 -9.74 -6.30
N GLU A 163 -2.37 -10.61 -6.37
CA GLU A 163 -2.51 -12.03 -6.00
C GLU A 163 -2.49 -12.19 -4.47
N LYS A 164 -3.20 -13.21 -3.96
CA LYS A 164 -3.45 -13.40 -2.51
C LYS A 164 -2.17 -13.38 -1.66
N ASP A 165 -1.12 -14.03 -2.14
CA ASP A 165 0.12 -14.23 -1.39
C ASP A 165 1.23 -13.23 -1.75
N TYR A 166 0.90 -12.15 -2.48
CA TYR A 166 1.84 -11.06 -2.74
C TYR A 166 2.26 -10.34 -1.44
N PRO A 167 3.57 -10.18 -1.18
CA PRO A 167 4.04 -9.78 0.15
C PRO A 167 4.04 -8.26 0.43
N LEU A 168 3.89 -7.40 -0.58
CA LEU A 168 4.09 -5.94 -0.44
C LEU A 168 2.76 -5.17 -0.43
N ARG A 169 2.16 -5.03 0.77
CA ARG A 169 0.87 -4.35 1.00
C ARG A 169 0.97 -3.16 1.97
#